data_AF-A0AAJ1NUS4-F1
#
_entry.id   AF-A0AAJ1NUS4-F1
#
_cell.length_a   1.000
_cell.length_b   1.000
_cell.length_c   1.000
_cell.angle_alpha   90.00
_cell.angle_beta   90.00
_cell.angle_gamma   90.00
#
_symmetry.space_group_name_H-M   'P 1'
#
loop_
_entity.id
_entity.type
_entity.pdbx_description
1 polymer ?
#
loop_
_entity_poly.entity_id
_entity_poly.type
_entity_poly.pdbx_seq_one_letter_code
_entity_poly.pdbx_strand_id
1 'polypeptide(L)'
;MNSSITTPAVYVGTYHQYNCGSIFGKWFDLTDFDDEDAFYDACRTLHAGEEDPELMFQDTEGIPSQFASESSVKWAFIEAFRQAQDDGRAAAFVAWAEYTGECDYDDFDDAYYSEAESEEDF
;
A
#
# COMPACT_ATOMS: atom_id res chain seq x y z
N MET A 1 -18.77 -12.36 -5.16
CA MET A 1 -18.86 -10.91 -4.91
C MET A 1 -17.84 -10.25 -5.83
N ASN A 2 -18.25 -9.33 -6.70
CA ASN A 2 -17.28 -8.48 -7.41
C ASN A 2 -16.77 -7.45 -6.40
N SER A 3 -15.85 -7.85 -5.54
CA SER A 3 -15.10 -6.91 -4.71
C SER A 3 -14.15 -6.18 -5.64
N SER A 4 -14.53 -4.98 -6.06
CA SER A 4 -13.61 -4.06 -6.72
C SER A 4 -12.46 -3.81 -5.74
N ILE A 5 -11.28 -4.35 -6.04
CA ILE A 5 -10.09 -4.13 -5.23
C ILE A 5 -9.61 -2.68 -5.44
N THR A 6 -9.29 -1.99 -4.36
CA THR A 6 -8.67 -0.67 -4.40
C THR A 6 -7.15 -0.86 -4.42
N THR A 7 -6.48 -0.24 -5.40
CA THR A 7 -5.02 -0.27 -5.49
C THR A 7 -4.40 0.52 -4.32
N PRO A 8 -3.31 0.02 -3.71
CA PRO A 8 -2.55 0.76 -2.71
C PRO A 8 -2.10 2.12 -3.22
N ALA A 9 -2.60 3.19 -2.60
CA ALA A 9 -2.27 4.55 -2.97
C ALA A 9 -2.14 5.44 -1.74
N VAL A 10 -1.32 6.48 -1.84
CA VAL A 10 -1.09 7.46 -0.77
C VAL A 10 -1.11 8.88 -1.30
N TYR A 11 -1.77 9.78 -0.57
CA TYR A 11 -1.70 11.21 -0.84
C TYR A 11 -0.54 11.81 -0.06
N VAL A 12 0.47 12.27 -0.80
CA VAL A 12 1.71 12.80 -0.21
C VAL A 12 1.75 14.31 -0.35
N GLY A 13 1.86 14.98 0.79
CA GLY A 13 2.25 16.40 0.90
C GLY A 13 3.48 16.53 1.81
N THR A 14 3.71 17.74 2.36
CA THR A 14 4.72 17.95 3.41
C THR A 14 4.12 18.55 4.67
N TYR A 15 4.72 18.25 5.82
CA TYR A 15 4.34 18.88 7.10
C TYR A 15 4.51 20.39 7.05
N HIS A 16 5.58 20.90 6.40
CA HIS A 16 5.81 22.33 6.26
C HIS A 16 4.67 23.03 5.52
N GLN A 17 4.27 22.52 4.35
CA GLN A 17 3.16 23.07 3.58
C GLN A 17 1.84 22.99 4.35
N TYR A 18 1.56 21.85 4.98
CA TYR A 18 0.34 21.66 5.78
C TYR A 18 0.25 22.68 6.93
N ASN A 19 1.35 22.87 7.66
CA ASN A 19 1.45 23.85 8.74
C ASN A 19 1.35 25.30 8.25
N CYS A 20 1.68 25.57 6.99
CA CYS A 20 1.47 26.86 6.33
C CYS A 20 0.08 27.01 5.68
N GLY A 21 -0.85 26.09 5.94
CA GLY A 21 -2.22 26.14 5.44
C GLY A 21 -2.38 25.69 3.97
N SER A 22 -1.38 25.00 3.42
CA SER A 22 -1.41 24.44 2.08
C SER A 22 -1.69 22.93 2.14
N ILE A 23 -2.67 22.48 1.35
CA ILE A 23 -2.97 21.05 1.15
C ILE A 23 -2.31 20.50 -0.13
N PHE A 24 -1.28 21.18 -0.64
CA PHE A 24 -0.57 20.74 -1.82
C PHE A 24 0.02 19.35 -1.60
N GLY A 25 -0.18 18.49 -2.60
CA GLY A 25 0.26 17.12 -2.60
C GLY A 25 -0.25 16.41 -3.84
N LYS A 26 0.01 15.11 -3.92
CA LYS A 26 -0.42 14.28 -5.03
C LYS A 26 -0.71 12.85 -4.55
N TRP A 27 -1.73 12.24 -5.13
CA TRP A 27 -1.93 10.79 -5.05
C TRP A 27 -0.85 10.05 -5.85
N PHE A 28 -0.23 9.07 -5.21
CA PHE A 28 0.69 8.12 -5.82
C PHE A 28 0.07 6.73 -5.74
N ASP A 29 -0.05 6.07 -6.90
CA ASP A 29 -0.28 4.63 -6.96
C ASP A 29 1.05 3.95 -6.62
N LEU A 30 1.07 3.16 -5.55
CA LEU A 30 2.29 2.53 -5.08
C LEU A 30 2.72 1.34 -5.95
N THR A 31 1.81 0.81 -6.78
CA THR A 31 2.10 -0.29 -7.71
C THR A 31 2.81 0.18 -8.98
N ASP A 32 2.81 1.49 -9.25
CA ASP A 32 3.54 2.12 -10.37
C ASP A 32 5.06 2.20 -10.12
N PHE A 33 5.54 1.89 -8.92
CA PHE A 33 6.94 1.97 -8.54
C PHE A 33 7.57 0.60 -8.40
N ASP A 34 8.79 0.45 -8.91
CA ASP A 34 9.54 -0.80 -8.82
C ASP A 34 9.96 -1.10 -7.37
N ASP A 35 10.39 -0.08 -6.63
CA ASP A 35 10.87 -0.17 -5.26
C ASP A 35 10.53 1.08 -4.43
N GLU A 36 10.77 0.97 -3.11
CA GLU A 36 10.49 2.02 -2.13
C GLU A 36 11.30 3.30 -2.41
N ASP A 37 12.55 3.15 -2.87
CA ASP A 37 13.43 4.28 -3.16
C ASP A 37 12.90 5.12 -4.33
N ALA A 38 12.42 4.48 -5.40
CA ALA A 38 11.80 5.13 -6.55
C ALA A 38 10.55 5.92 -6.15
N PHE A 39 9.75 5.38 -5.23
CA PHE A 39 8.60 6.09 -4.67
C PHE A 39 9.04 7.36 -3.91
N TYR A 40 9.98 7.25 -2.98
CA TYR A 40 10.45 8.42 -2.22
C TYR A 40 11.14 9.46 -3.11
N ASP A 41 11.85 9.05 -4.16
CA ASP A 41 12.45 9.96 -5.12
C ASP A 41 11.41 10.73 -5.92
N ALA A 42 10.28 10.11 -6.27
CA ALA A 42 9.15 10.80 -6.87
C ALA A 42 8.51 11.80 -5.89
N CYS A 43 8.39 11.47 -4.61
CA CYS A 43 7.93 12.41 -3.58
C CYS A 43 8.87 13.61 -3.42
N ARG A 44 10.18 13.37 -3.36
CA ARG A 44 11.20 14.44 -3.30
C ARG A 44 11.16 15.33 -4.54
N THR A 45 10.93 14.74 -5.71
CA THR A 45 10.79 15.48 -6.96
C THR A 45 9.54 16.37 -6.96
N LEU A 46 8.41 15.88 -6.43
CA LEU A 46 7.19 16.66 -6.27
C LEU A 46 7.40 17.90 -5.36
N HIS A 47 8.20 17.74 -4.31
CA HIS A 47 8.48 18.78 -3.31
C HIS A 47 9.88 19.41 -3.46
N ALA A 48 10.47 19.38 -4.65
CA ALA A 48 11.83 19.88 -4.90
C ALA A 48 12.02 21.39 -4.66
N GLY A 49 10.93 22.13 -4.40
CA GLY A 49 10.98 23.54 -4.00
C GLY A 49 11.27 23.77 -2.51
N GLU A 50 11.24 22.73 -1.69
CA GLU A 50 11.57 22.77 -0.26
C GLU A 50 12.99 22.23 -0.02
N GLU A 51 13.73 22.88 0.87
CA GLU A 51 15.02 22.36 1.35
C GLU A 51 14.73 21.25 2.36
N ASP A 52 14.98 20.00 1.97
CA ASP A 52 14.72 18.77 2.76
C ASP A 52 13.22 18.59 3.14
N PRO A 53 12.36 18.21 2.18
CA PRO A 53 10.93 18.09 2.43
C PRO A 53 10.58 16.98 3.43
N GLU A 54 9.99 17.36 4.57
CA GLU A 54 9.39 16.44 5.54
C GLU A 54 8.06 15.90 5.00
N LEU A 55 8.09 14.72 4.39
CA LEU A 55 6.93 14.08 3.78
C LEU A 55 5.84 13.77 4.82
N MET A 56 4.58 13.97 4.42
CA MET A 56 3.39 13.66 5.18
C MET A 56 2.41 12.90 4.29
N PHE A 57 2.07 11.68 4.69
CA PHE A 57 1.07 10.83 4.06
C PHE A 57 -0.29 11.18 4.68
N GLN A 58 -0.99 12.10 4.04
CA GLN A 58 -2.21 12.70 4.61
C GLN A 58 -3.44 11.80 4.47
N ASP A 59 -3.40 10.90 3.49
CA ASP A 59 -4.47 9.94 3.24
C ASP A 59 -3.92 8.69 2.55
N THR A 60 -4.58 7.55 2.75
CA THR A 60 -4.17 6.24 2.25
C THR A 60 -5.37 5.44 1.78
N GLU A 61 -5.29 4.81 0.62
CA GLU A 61 -6.33 3.94 0.06
C GLU A 61 -5.76 2.57 -0.27
N GLY A 62 -6.56 1.51 -0.11
CA GLY A 62 -6.16 0.14 -0.48
C GLY A 62 -5.09 -0.49 0.41
N ILE A 63 -4.76 0.13 1.55
CA ILE A 63 -3.74 -0.35 2.49
C ILE A 63 -4.40 -0.53 3.87
N PRO A 64 -4.32 -1.72 4.48
CA PRO A 64 -4.72 -1.92 5.87
C PRO A 64 -3.97 -0.95 6.79
N SER A 65 -4.68 -0.37 7.76
CA SER A 65 -4.16 0.71 8.63
C SER A 65 -2.93 0.32 9.47
N GLN A 66 -2.69 -0.99 9.65
CA GLN A 66 -1.49 -1.52 10.31
C GLN A 66 -0.22 -1.50 9.45
N PHE A 67 -0.35 -1.26 8.14
CA PHE A 67 0.75 -1.24 7.18
C PHE A 67 1.05 0.17 6.63
N ALA A 68 0.33 1.19 7.09
CA ALA A 68 0.62 2.58 6.76
C ALA A 68 0.52 3.47 7.99
N SER A 69 1.26 4.57 7.96
CA SER A 69 1.22 5.65 8.93
C SER A 69 1.27 6.99 8.21
N GLU A 70 1.19 8.08 8.97
CA GLU A 70 1.28 9.45 8.42
C GLU A 70 2.65 9.77 7.78
N SER A 71 3.65 8.89 7.87
CA SER A 71 4.98 9.12 7.32
C SER A 71 5.65 7.88 6.72
N SER A 72 4.96 6.75 6.68
CA SER A 72 5.55 5.49 6.18
C SER A 72 4.50 4.54 5.63
N VAL A 73 4.90 3.70 4.68
CA VAL A 73 4.14 2.55 4.20
C VAL A 73 5.03 1.32 4.26
N LYS A 74 4.48 0.17 4.64
CA LYS A 74 5.23 -1.09 4.69
C LYS A 74 5.40 -1.62 3.27
N TRP A 75 6.55 -1.38 2.67
CA TRP A 75 6.80 -1.74 1.26
C TRP A 75 6.58 -3.22 0.96
N ALA A 76 6.92 -4.12 1.89
CA ALA A 76 6.66 -5.56 1.74
C ALA A 76 5.18 -5.89 1.45
N PHE A 77 4.23 -5.11 1.98
CA PHE A 77 2.81 -5.27 1.64
C PHE A 77 2.53 -4.87 0.19
N ILE A 78 3.18 -3.84 -0.33
CA ILE A 78 3.04 -3.39 -1.72
C ILE A 78 3.58 -4.43 -2.69
N GLU A 79 4.74 -5.02 -2.40
CA GLU A 79 5.32 -6.10 -3.19
C GLU A 79 4.41 -7.34 -3.21
N ALA A 80 3.95 -7.79 -2.05
CA ALA A 80 3.03 -8.92 -1.95
C ALA A 80 1.67 -8.63 -2.61
N PHE A 81 1.19 -7.38 -2.53
CA PHE A 81 -0.02 -6.96 -3.24
C PHE A 81 0.15 -7.05 -4.76
N ARG A 82 1.29 -6.60 -5.32
CA ARG A 82 1.59 -6.71 -6.76
C ARG A 82 1.58 -8.17 -7.20
N GLN A 83 2.24 -9.04 -6.45
CA GLN A 83 2.23 -10.48 -6.70
C GLN A 83 0.81 -11.08 -6.65
N ALA A 84 0.01 -10.70 -5.64
CA ALA A 84 -1.37 -11.13 -5.52
C ALA A 84 -2.26 -10.60 -6.66
N GLN A 85 -1.98 -9.40 -7.16
CA GLN A 85 -2.70 -8.80 -8.28
C GLN A 85 -2.40 -9.55 -9.59
N ASP A 86 -1.14 -9.88 -9.85
CA ASP A 86 -0.71 -10.66 -11.01
C ASP A 86 -1.38 -12.05 -11.03
N ASP A 87 -1.56 -12.65 -9.86
CA ASP A 87 -2.24 -13.93 -9.70
C ASP A 87 -3.78 -13.82 -9.64
N GLY A 88 -4.34 -12.61 -9.73
CA GLY A 88 -5.79 -12.36 -9.68
C GLY A 88 -6.43 -12.57 -8.29
N ARG A 89 -5.61 -12.58 -7.22
CA ARG A 89 -5.97 -12.88 -5.83
C ARG A 89 -5.87 -11.67 -4.89
N ALA A 90 -5.62 -10.46 -5.39
CA ALA A 90 -5.43 -9.25 -4.59
C ALA A 90 -6.53 -9.00 -3.54
N ALA A 91 -7.80 -9.24 -3.88
CA ALA A 91 -8.91 -9.08 -2.93
C ALA A 91 -8.85 -10.05 -1.75
N ALA A 92 -8.43 -11.29 -1.98
CA ALA A 92 -8.25 -12.29 -0.92
C ALA A 92 -7.01 -11.94 -0.07
N PHE A 93 -5.92 -11.53 -0.71
CA PHE A 93 -4.69 -11.11 -0.02
C PHE A 93 -4.95 -9.95 0.94
N VAL A 94 -5.64 -8.89 0.51
CA VAL A 94 -5.93 -7.74 1.38
C VAL A 94 -6.80 -8.14 2.57
N ALA A 95 -7.82 -8.97 2.35
CA ALA A 95 -8.67 -9.46 3.44
C ALA A 95 -7.91 -10.31 4.46
N TRP A 96 -7.04 -11.21 3.98
CA TRP A 96 -6.15 -12.01 4.84
C TRP A 96 -5.20 -11.12 5.62
N ALA A 97 -4.52 -10.19 4.94
CA ALA A 97 -3.54 -9.30 5.55
C ALA A 97 -4.16 -8.36 6.60
N GLU A 98 -5.41 -7.90 6.36
CA GLU A 98 -6.17 -7.14 7.34
C GLU A 98 -6.51 -7.97 8.58
N TYR A 99 -6.89 -9.24 8.39
CA TYR A 99 -7.27 -10.15 9.47
C TYR A 99 -6.09 -10.64 10.31
N THR A 100 -4.98 -11.03 9.69
CA THR A 100 -3.81 -11.61 10.37
C THR A 100 -2.83 -10.55 10.87
N GLY A 101 -2.77 -9.39 10.22
CA GLY A 101 -1.69 -8.41 10.42
C GLY A 101 -0.38 -8.82 9.76
N GLU A 102 -0.40 -9.85 8.91
CA GLU A 102 0.74 -10.32 8.12
C GLU A 102 0.62 -9.84 6.67
N CYS A 103 1.74 -9.78 5.95
CA CYS A 103 1.76 -9.31 4.56
C CYS A 103 2.77 -10.07 3.71
N ASP A 104 3.22 -11.22 4.19
CA ASP A 104 4.08 -12.11 3.42
C ASP A 104 3.22 -12.86 2.40
N TYR A 105 3.69 -12.94 1.17
CA TYR A 105 2.92 -13.55 0.10
C TYR A 105 2.90 -15.08 0.19
N ASP A 106 4.01 -15.70 0.60
CA ASP A 106 4.12 -17.15 0.68
C ASP A 106 3.21 -17.67 1.82
N ASP A 107 3.18 -16.96 2.96
CA ASP A 107 2.25 -17.27 4.06
C ASP A 107 0.78 -17.14 3.63
N PHE A 108 0.46 -16.14 2.80
CA PHE A 108 -0.87 -15.99 2.21
C PHE A 108 -1.20 -17.14 1.24
N ASP A 109 -0.26 -17.51 0.36
CA ASP A 109 -0.45 -18.58 -0.63
C ASP A 109 -0.76 -19.91 0.06
N ASP A 110 0.02 -20.27 1.08
CA ASP A 110 -0.17 -21.47 1.90
C ASP A 110 -1.54 -21.47 2.61
N ALA A 111 -1.93 -20.33 3.20
CA ALA A 111 -3.23 -20.18 3.86
C ALA A 111 -4.40 -20.30 2.88
N TYR A 112 -4.28 -19.69 1.70
CA TYR A 112 -5.31 -19.68 0.67
C TYR A 112 -5.62 -21.10 0.15
N TYR A 113 -4.59 -21.91 -0.08
CA TYR A 113 -4.78 -23.31 -0.52
C TYR A 113 -5.26 -24.22 0.61
N SER A 114 -4.84 -23.98 1.85
CA SER A 114 -5.29 -24.76 3.00
C SER A 114 -6.81 -24.63 3.25
N GLU A 115 -7.39 -23.44 3.04
CA GLU A 115 -8.84 -23.26 3.13
C GLU A 115 -9.58 -23.92 1.95
N ALA A 116 -9.04 -23.84 0.74
CA ALA A 116 -9.65 -24.45 -0.46
C ALA A 116 -9.71 -25.98 -0.40
N GLU A 117 -8.67 -26.66 0.12
CA GLU A 117 -8.70 -28.11 0.30
C GLU A 117 -9.73 -28.57 1.36
N SER A 118 -10.06 -27.71 2.33
CA SER A 118 -11.06 -28.03 3.36
C SER A 118 -12.51 -27.96 2.84
N GLU A 119 -12.77 -27.20 1.77
CA GLU A 119 -14.09 -27.06 1.15
C GLU A 119 -14.42 -28.18 0.14
N GLU A 120 -13.43 -28.89 -0.41
CA GLU A 120 -13.65 -30.00 -1.36
C GLU A 120 -13.85 -31.38 -0.70
N ASP A 121 -13.68 -31.51 0.62
CA ASP A 121 -13.84 -32.79 1.36
C ASP A 121 -15.24 -32.98 2.00
N PHE A 122 -16.29 -32.41 1.40
CA PHE A 122 -17.70 -32.57 1.83
C PHE A 122 -18.68 -32.82 0.67
#